data_AF-A0A0F8Y327-F1
#
_entry.id   AF-A0A0F8Y327-F1
#
_cell.length_a   1.000
_cell.length_b   1.000
_cell.length_c   1.000
_cell.angle_alpha   90.00
_cell.angle_beta   90.00
_cell.angle_gamma   90.00
#
_symmetry.space_group_name_H-M   'P 1'
#
loop_
_entity.id
_entity.type
_entity.pdbx_description
1 polymer ?
#
loop_
_entity_poly.entity_id
_entity_poly.type
_entity_poly.pdbx_seq_one_letter_code
_entity_poly.pdbx_strand_id
1 'polypeptide(L)'
;MRVIAFSCAHWMSREVQEEIFEYEPLNYNPFLRLCKKLIKDPPDVIVDLGDLAELVYEDIDLPREYTNLQSGDVELVKLRGNHDPDDGDEFIVIDDVRYEHGHKLGTIKEGTREEYMQSVRKNTVGMKLVHGHTHIPNAGLPLDVGSITFSRTYGEIIDGRAELKYV
;
A
#
# COMPACT_ATOMS: atom_id res chain seq x y z
N MET A 1 9.61 12.21 12.68
CA MET A 1 9.42 11.90 11.25
C MET A 1 7.99 11.42 11.02
N ARG A 2 7.34 11.92 9.97
CA ARG A 2 6.00 11.56 9.52
C ARG A 2 6.10 10.75 8.23
N VAL A 3 5.63 9.52 8.27
CA VAL A 3 5.56 8.62 7.11
C VAL A 3 4.10 8.35 6.78
N ILE A 4 3.76 8.41 5.49
CA ILE A 4 2.44 7.98 4.99
C ILE A 4 2.63 6.70 4.19
N ALA A 5 1.89 5.66 4.54
CA ALA A 5 1.92 4.37 3.84
C ALA A 5 0.56 4.05 3.22
N PHE A 6 0.50 3.68 1.95
CA PHE A 6 -0.72 3.20 1.29
C PHE A 6 -0.40 1.95 0.46
N SER A 7 -1.41 1.19 0.04
CA SER A 7 -1.23 -0.04 -0.75
C SER A 7 -2.40 -0.29 -1.68
N CYS A 8 -2.20 -1.19 -2.65
CA CYS A 8 -3.26 -1.80 -3.46
C CYS A 8 -4.12 -0.72 -4.13
N ALA A 9 -3.46 0.20 -4.83
CA ALA A 9 -4.14 1.19 -5.65
C ALA A 9 -4.68 0.57 -6.94
N HIS A 10 -3.95 -0.40 -7.51
CA HIS A 10 -4.28 -1.10 -8.75
C HIS A 10 -4.66 -0.12 -9.88
N TRP A 11 -3.77 0.81 -10.22
CA TRP A 11 -4.01 1.80 -11.26
C TRP A 11 -3.94 1.17 -12.65
N MET A 12 -5.11 0.87 -13.21
CA MET A 12 -5.24 0.18 -14.50
C MET A 12 -6.62 0.45 -15.13
N SER A 13 -6.80 0.15 -16.41
CA SER A 13 -8.05 0.34 -17.12
C SER A 13 -9.14 -0.59 -16.59
N ARG A 14 -10.38 -0.26 -16.94
CA ARG A 14 -11.53 -1.09 -16.60
C ARG A 14 -11.42 -2.49 -17.22
N GLU A 15 -10.94 -2.56 -18.46
CA GLU A 15 -10.75 -3.80 -19.20
C GLU A 15 -9.78 -4.73 -18.46
N VAL A 16 -8.63 -4.22 -18.01
CA VAL A 16 -7.66 -5.02 -17.24
C VAL A 16 -8.23 -5.48 -15.90
N GLN A 17 -8.97 -4.61 -15.20
CA GLN A 17 -9.63 -4.98 -13.94
C GLN A 17 -10.61 -6.14 -14.11
N GLU A 18 -11.42 -6.11 -15.17
CA GLU A 18 -12.43 -7.14 -15.45
C GLU A 18 -11.80 -8.43 -15.98
N GLU A 19 -10.81 -8.35 -16.88
CA GLU A 19 -10.24 -9.51 -17.58
C GLU A 19 -9.17 -10.28 -16.79
N ILE A 20 -8.34 -9.56 -16.02
CA ILE A 20 -7.18 -10.15 -15.34
C ILE A 20 -7.45 -10.34 -13.84
N PHE A 21 -8.12 -9.38 -13.24
CA PHE A 21 -8.33 -9.34 -11.78
C PHE A 21 -9.75 -9.72 -11.36
N GLU A 22 -10.68 -9.81 -12.32
CA GLU A 22 -12.10 -10.10 -12.08
C GLU A 22 -12.74 -9.14 -11.05
N TYR A 23 -12.24 -7.90 -10.99
CA TYR A 23 -12.77 -6.87 -10.10
C TYR A 23 -13.97 -6.15 -10.72
N GLU A 24 -14.90 -5.72 -9.87
CA GLU A 24 -15.77 -4.61 -10.25
C GLU A 24 -14.93 -3.35 -10.47
N PRO A 25 -15.32 -2.44 -11.39
CA PRO A 25 -14.58 -1.23 -11.67
C PRO A 25 -14.26 -0.42 -10.40
N LEU A 26 -12.97 -0.28 -10.11
CA LEU A 26 -12.45 0.39 -8.94
C LEU A 26 -12.73 1.89 -8.99
N ASN A 27 -13.09 2.43 -7.83
CA ASN A 27 -13.20 3.87 -7.66
C ASN A 27 -11.86 4.45 -7.25
N TYR A 28 -11.16 5.13 -8.17
CA TYR A 28 -9.87 5.76 -7.90
C TYR A 28 -9.94 7.10 -7.15
N ASN A 29 -11.13 7.64 -6.88
CA ASN A 29 -11.25 8.92 -6.18
C ASN A 29 -10.53 8.98 -4.82
N PRO A 30 -10.54 7.93 -3.97
CA PRO A 30 -9.77 7.93 -2.73
C PRO A 30 -8.26 8.04 -2.97
N PHE A 31 -7.71 7.32 -3.95
CA PHE A 31 -6.29 7.43 -4.30
C PHE A 31 -5.91 8.84 -4.74
N LEU A 32 -6.71 9.44 -5.64
CA LEU A 32 -6.49 10.82 -6.11
C LEU A 32 -6.64 11.85 -4.97
N ARG A 33 -7.58 11.64 -4.05
CA ARG A 33 -7.77 12.50 -2.87
C ARG A 33 -6.59 12.42 -1.92
N LEU A 34 -6.06 11.22 -1.68
CA LEU A 34 -4.85 11.04 -0.88
C LEU A 34 -3.69 11.77 -1.54
N CYS A 35 -3.45 11.58 -2.85
CA CYS A 35 -2.37 12.28 -3.56
C CYS A 35 -2.47 13.81 -3.41
N LYS A 36 -3.66 14.38 -3.59
CA LYS A 36 -3.92 15.82 -3.39
C LYS A 36 -3.63 16.28 -1.97
N LYS A 37 -3.99 15.46 -0.97
CA LYS A 37 -3.72 15.75 0.43
C LYS A 37 -2.22 15.79 0.68
N LEU A 38 -1.47 14.82 0.17
CA LEU A 38 -0.01 14.72 0.34
C LEU A 38 0.75 15.83 -0.38
N ILE A 39 0.28 16.30 -1.54
CA ILE A 39 0.86 17.48 -2.19
C ILE A 39 0.68 18.73 -1.32
N LYS A 40 -0.48 18.88 -0.67
CA LYS A 40 -0.82 20.07 0.12
C LYS A 40 -0.15 20.08 1.50
N ASP A 41 -0.01 18.90 2.10
CA ASP A 41 0.53 18.69 3.44
C ASP A 41 1.54 17.53 3.36
N PRO A 42 2.76 17.79 2.86
CA PRO A 42 3.73 16.75 2.56
C PRO A 42 4.24 16.05 3.83
N PRO A 43 4.29 14.70 3.86
CA PRO A 43 5.03 13.99 4.89
C PRO A 43 6.53 14.03 4.60
N ASP A 44 7.34 13.53 5.52
CA ASP A 44 8.78 13.37 5.28
C ASP A 44 9.03 12.25 4.25
N VAL A 45 8.28 11.14 4.36
CA VAL A 45 8.37 9.98 3.45
C VAL A 45 6.97 9.46 3.09
N ILE A 46 6.81 9.06 1.83
CA ILE A 46 5.66 8.31 1.32
C ILE A 46 6.14 6.90 1.00
N VAL A 47 5.45 5.89 1.53
CA VAL A 47 5.69 4.49 1.21
C VAL A 47 4.49 3.94 0.45
N ASP A 48 4.68 3.69 -0.84
CA ASP A 48 3.78 2.85 -1.62
C ASP A 48 4.13 1.40 -1.31
N LEU A 49 3.28 0.72 -0.55
CA LEU A 49 3.48 -0.67 -0.13
C LEU A 49 3.26 -1.66 -1.28
N GLY A 50 3.08 -1.18 -2.52
CA GLY A 50 2.91 -2.00 -3.70
C GLY A 50 1.46 -2.35 -4.00
N ASP A 51 1.32 -3.10 -5.09
CA ASP A 51 0.13 -3.28 -5.91
C ASP A 51 -0.42 -1.95 -6.42
N LEU A 52 0.46 -1.06 -6.87
CA LEU A 52 0.06 0.02 -7.77
C LEU A 52 -0.20 -0.55 -9.18
N ALA A 53 0.49 -1.64 -9.56
CA ALA A 53 0.26 -2.52 -10.71
C ALA A 53 0.36 -1.84 -12.09
N GLU A 54 0.89 -0.62 -12.12
CA GLU A 54 1.19 0.08 -13.35
C GLU A 54 2.28 -0.66 -14.14
N LEU A 55 2.28 -0.53 -15.47
CA LEU A 55 3.31 -1.06 -16.38
C LEU A 55 3.36 -2.60 -16.56
N VAL A 56 2.74 -3.38 -15.68
CA VAL A 56 2.77 -4.85 -15.76
C VAL A 56 1.75 -5.39 -16.75
N TYR A 57 0.52 -4.85 -16.70
CA TYR A 57 -0.60 -5.35 -17.48
C TYR A 57 -0.97 -4.46 -18.66
N GLU A 58 -0.63 -3.17 -18.57
CA GLU A 58 -0.90 -2.18 -19.61
C GLU A 58 0.04 -0.97 -19.51
N ASP A 59 0.20 -0.28 -20.64
CA ASP A 59 0.91 0.98 -20.75
C ASP A 59 -0.09 2.13 -20.58
N ILE A 60 -0.31 2.54 -19.33
CA ILE A 60 -1.21 3.63 -18.95
C ILE A 60 -0.45 4.73 -18.23
N ASP A 61 -0.77 5.98 -18.57
CA ASP A 61 -0.24 7.14 -17.86
C ASP A 61 -0.68 7.12 -16.39
N LEU A 62 0.28 7.33 -15.49
CA LEU A 62 -0.01 7.55 -14.08
C LEU A 62 -0.81 8.85 -13.89
N PRO A 63 -1.65 8.94 -12.84
CA PRO A 63 -2.41 10.15 -12.62
C PRO A 63 -1.48 11.29 -12.26
N ARG A 64 -1.74 12.47 -12.83
CA ARG A 64 -0.92 13.68 -12.65
C ARG A 64 -0.59 13.96 -11.18
N GLU A 65 -1.54 13.75 -10.27
CA GLU A 65 -1.32 13.97 -8.85
C GLU A 65 -0.28 13.01 -8.24
N TYR A 66 -0.21 11.76 -8.70
CA TYR A 66 0.82 10.82 -8.26
C TYR A 66 2.19 11.13 -8.89
N THR A 67 2.22 11.48 -10.18
CA THR A 67 3.45 11.93 -10.86
C THR A 67 4.05 13.18 -10.19
N ASN A 68 3.20 14.10 -9.72
CA ASN A 68 3.65 15.26 -8.95
C ASN A 68 4.29 14.88 -7.60
N LEU A 69 3.83 13.80 -6.96
CA LEU A 69 4.47 13.30 -5.73
C LEU A 69 5.86 12.73 -6.03
N GLN A 70 6.00 11.97 -7.13
CA GLN A 70 7.27 11.38 -7.55
C GLN A 70 8.33 12.42 -7.93
N SER A 71 7.91 13.61 -8.38
CA SER A 71 8.80 14.70 -8.81
C SER A 71 8.96 15.83 -7.78
N GLY A 72 8.28 15.71 -6.63
CA GLY A 72 8.32 16.70 -5.57
C GLY A 72 9.52 16.56 -4.63
N ASP A 73 9.52 17.36 -3.57
CA ASP A 73 10.57 17.35 -2.53
C ASP A 73 10.40 16.21 -1.50
N VAL A 74 9.34 15.40 -1.62
CA VAL A 74 9.05 14.29 -0.71
C VAL A 74 9.71 13.01 -1.21
N GLU A 75 10.35 12.28 -0.31
CA GLU A 75 10.86 10.95 -0.63
C GLU A 75 9.69 9.97 -0.82
N LEU A 76 9.54 9.43 -2.04
CA LEU A 76 8.57 8.40 -2.36
C LEU A 76 9.29 7.07 -2.58
N VAL A 77 9.02 6.11 -1.71
CA VAL A 77 9.56 4.74 -1.78
C VAL A 77 8.47 3.81 -2.29
N LYS A 78 8.74 3.12 -3.39
CA LYS A 78 7.87 2.07 -3.92
C LYS A 78 8.37 0.70 -3.49
N LEU A 79 7.47 -0.10 -2.93
CA LEU A 79 7.73 -1.49 -2.58
C LEU A 79 7.03 -2.42 -3.56
N ARG A 80 7.64 -3.58 -3.77
CA ARG A 80 7.11 -4.61 -4.65
C ARG A 80 5.87 -5.29 -4.07
N GLY A 81 4.74 -5.13 -4.76
CA GLY A 81 3.51 -5.90 -4.58
C GLY A 81 3.52 -7.26 -5.28
N ASN A 82 2.42 -8.01 -5.14
CA ASN A 82 2.23 -9.28 -5.87
C ASN A 82 2.04 -9.02 -7.38
N HIS A 83 1.54 -7.83 -7.70
CA HIS A 83 1.25 -7.37 -9.05
C HIS A 83 2.30 -6.36 -9.56
N ASP A 84 3.47 -6.30 -8.93
CA ASP A 84 4.63 -5.48 -9.34
C ASP A 84 5.93 -6.32 -9.44
N PRO A 85 5.96 -7.50 -10.09
CA PRO A 85 7.01 -8.53 -9.90
C PRO A 85 8.47 -8.05 -10.08
N ASP A 86 8.71 -6.99 -10.85
CA ASP A 86 10.02 -6.40 -11.11
C ASP A 86 10.10 -4.89 -10.78
N ASP A 87 9.16 -4.35 -9.99
CA ASP A 87 9.08 -2.92 -9.67
C ASP A 87 8.95 -2.65 -8.16
N GLY A 88 9.92 -1.90 -7.62
CA GLY A 88 10.02 -1.54 -6.21
C GLY A 88 10.91 -2.45 -5.35
N ASP A 89 11.22 -1.98 -4.14
CA ASP A 89 12.04 -2.71 -3.15
C ASP A 89 11.25 -3.81 -2.44
N GLU A 90 11.95 -4.80 -1.86
CA GLU A 90 11.28 -5.88 -1.14
C GLU A 90 10.58 -5.40 0.13
N PHE A 91 11.29 -4.57 0.90
CA PHE A 91 10.86 -3.93 2.13
C PHE A 91 11.77 -2.73 2.41
N ILE A 92 11.34 -1.84 3.30
CA ILE A 92 12.18 -0.77 3.86
C ILE A 92 12.00 -0.71 5.39
N VAL A 93 13.00 -0.18 6.09
CA VAL A 93 12.92 0.09 7.53
C VAL A 93 13.16 1.56 7.79
N ILE A 94 12.22 2.20 8.48
CA ILE A 94 12.25 3.63 8.82
C ILE A 94 11.86 3.74 10.31
N ASP A 95 12.68 4.37 11.14
CA ASP A 95 12.46 4.51 12.60
C ASP A 95 12.07 3.20 13.33
N ASP A 96 12.81 2.12 13.06
CA ASP A 96 12.57 0.76 13.57
C ASP A 96 11.21 0.16 13.16
N VAL A 97 10.52 0.76 12.19
CA VAL A 97 9.27 0.24 11.59
C VAL A 97 9.61 -0.35 10.23
N ARG A 98 9.26 -1.63 10.03
CA ARG A 98 9.36 -2.33 8.74
C ARG A 98 8.10 -2.06 7.92
N TYR A 99 8.30 -1.74 6.65
CA TYR A 99 7.25 -1.56 5.66
C TYR A 99 7.44 -2.61 4.58
N GLU A 100 6.38 -3.35 4.25
CA GLU A 100 6.45 -4.45 3.28
C GLU A 100 5.06 -4.80 2.75
N HIS A 101 4.98 -5.27 1.49
CA HIS A 101 3.74 -5.80 0.97
C HIS A 101 3.38 -7.16 1.59
N GLY A 102 2.11 -7.32 1.98
CA GLY A 102 1.65 -8.47 2.77
C GLY A 102 1.79 -9.86 2.12
N HIS A 103 1.77 -9.96 0.80
CA HIS A 103 1.87 -11.24 0.06
C HIS A 103 3.10 -12.09 0.43
N LYS A 104 4.16 -11.46 0.95
CA LYS A 104 5.44 -12.09 1.33
C LYS A 104 5.42 -12.64 2.76
N LEU A 105 4.52 -12.14 3.60
CA LEU A 105 4.53 -12.30 5.05
C LEU A 105 3.74 -13.52 5.54
N GLY A 106 2.89 -14.09 4.69
CA GLY A 106 2.06 -15.25 5.01
C GLY A 106 1.56 -15.98 3.77
N THR A 107 1.22 -17.25 3.93
CA THR A 107 0.64 -18.07 2.85
C THR A 107 -0.88 -17.96 2.85
N ILE A 108 -1.47 -17.41 1.79
CA ILE A 108 -2.94 -17.41 1.57
C ILE A 108 -3.42 -18.67 0.85
N LYS A 109 -2.51 -19.51 0.34
CA LYS A 109 -2.84 -20.58 -0.64
C LYS A 109 -4.04 -21.47 -0.25
N GLU A 110 -4.27 -21.72 1.04
CA GLU A 110 -5.49 -22.41 1.53
C GLU A 110 -5.85 -21.96 2.96
N GLY A 111 -6.24 -20.69 3.17
CA GLY A 111 -6.57 -20.19 4.52
C GLY A 111 -7.51 -18.98 4.56
N THR A 112 -8.16 -18.82 5.71
CA THR A 112 -8.96 -17.66 6.10
C THR A 112 -8.08 -16.43 6.38
N ARG A 113 -8.69 -15.24 6.38
CA ARG A 113 -8.03 -13.99 6.77
C ARG A 113 -7.40 -14.09 8.16
N GLU A 114 -8.12 -14.69 9.11
CA GLU A 114 -7.66 -14.87 10.48
C GLU A 114 -6.38 -15.72 10.52
N GLU A 115 -6.30 -16.77 9.71
CA GLU A 115 -5.11 -17.63 9.58
C GLU A 115 -3.94 -16.86 8.94
N TYR A 116 -4.20 -16.05 7.91
CA TYR A 116 -3.19 -15.15 7.36
C TYR A 116 -2.66 -14.18 8.42
N MET A 117 -3.54 -13.48 9.13
CA MET A 117 -3.13 -12.52 10.16
C MET A 117 -2.40 -13.20 11.32
N GLN A 118 -2.76 -14.43 11.69
CA GLN A 118 -2.01 -15.23 12.65
C GLN A 118 -0.61 -15.58 12.13
N SER A 119 -0.49 -15.98 10.85
CA SER A 119 0.80 -16.23 10.21
C SER A 119 1.68 -14.98 10.20
N VAL A 120 1.14 -13.83 9.79
CA VAL A 120 1.87 -12.55 9.80
C VAL A 120 2.36 -12.25 11.20
N ARG A 121 1.46 -12.26 12.19
CA ARG A 121 1.82 -12.00 13.59
C ARG A 121 2.91 -12.93 14.12
N LYS A 122 2.88 -14.21 13.73
CA LYS A 122 3.89 -15.21 14.09
C LYS A 122 5.24 -14.96 13.39
N ASN A 123 5.22 -14.57 12.12
CA ASN A 123 6.42 -14.33 11.33
C ASN A 123 7.09 -13.00 11.67
N THR A 124 6.34 -12.05 12.23
CA THR A 124 6.83 -10.71 12.57
C THR A 124 6.80 -10.42 14.07
N VAL A 125 6.87 -11.46 14.91
CA VAL A 125 6.91 -11.30 16.38
C VAL A 125 8.06 -10.37 16.77
N GLY A 126 7.75 -9.35 17.58
CA GLY A 126 8.73 -8.37 18.06
C GLY A 126 9.09 -7.28 17.05
N MET A 127 8.51 -7.30 15.84
CA MET A 127 8.72 -6.26 14.83
C MET A 127 7.58 -5.24 14.86
N LYS A 128 7.92 -3.97 14.66
CA LYS A 128 6.92 -2.96 14.27
C LYS A 128 6.75 -3.07 12.76
N LEU A 129 5.56 -3.49 12.32
CA LEU A 129 5.29 -3.76 10.92
C LEU A 129 4.12 -2.92 10.42
N VAL A 130 4.26 -2.37 9.22
CA VAL A 130 3.18 -1.79 8.41
C VAL A 130 3.13 -2.54 7.09
N HIS A 131 1.95 -3.02 6.70
CA HIS A 131 1.75 -3.78 5.48
C HIS A 131 0.39 -3.51 4.84
N GLY A 132 0.16 -4.07 3.65
CA GLY A 132 -1.11 -4.09 2.93
C GLY A 132 -1.53 -5.52 2.55
N HIS A 133 -2.00 -5.70 1.32
CA HIS A 133 -2.39 -6.96 0.66
C HIS A 133 -3.80 -7.50 0.97
N THR A 134 -4.26 -7.47 2.22
CA THR A 134 -5.55 -8.13 2.54
C THR A 134 -6.77 -7.35 2.07
N HIS A 135 -6.58 -6.07 1.70
CA HIS A 135 -7.62 -5.08 1.43
C HIS A 135 -8.55 -4.81 2.63
N ILE A 136 -8.29 -5.42 3.80
CA ILE A 136 -9.12 -5.31 5.00
C ILE A 136 -8.25 -4.78 6.14
N PRO A 137 -8.34 -3.49 6.46
CA PRO A 137 -7.41 -2.86 7.37
C PRO A 137 -7.52 -3.42 8.79
N ASN A 138 -6.40 -3.39 9.51
CA ASN A 138 -6.30 -3.79 10.91
C ASN A 138 -5.41 -2.80 11.66
N ALA A 139 -5.98 -2.11 12.66
CA ALA A 139 -5.25 -1.17 13.49
C ALA A 139 -4.33 -1.87 14.53
N GLY A 140 -3.35 -1.12 15.03
CA GLY A 140 -2.31 -1.63 15.92
C GLY A 140 -1.19 -2.33 15.15
N LEU A 141 -0.02 -2.52 15.76
CA LEU A 141 1.10 -3.22 15.12
C LEU A 141 0.95 -4.75 15.28
N PRO A 142 1.09 -5.56 14.21
CA PRO A 142 1.31 -5.16 12.81
C PRO A 142 0.08 -4.44 12.23
N LEU A 143 0.33 -3.27 11.61
CA LEU A 143 -0.69 -2.43 10.98
C LEU A 143 -0.93 -2.94 9.56
N ASP A 144 -2.16 -3.33 9.26
CA ASP A 144 -2.62 -3.54 7.89
C ASP A 144 -3.34 -2.27 7.44
N VAL A 145 -2.78 -1.57 6.45
CA VAL A 145 -3.36 -0.33 5.91
C VAL A 145 -4.58 -0.58 5.02
N GLY A 146 -4.88 -1.83 4.68
CA GLY A 146 -5.91 -2.22 3.74
C GLY A 146 -5.52 -1.83 2.30
N SER A 147 -6.50 -1.35 1.55
CA SER A 147 -6.32 -0.83 0.19
C SER A 147 -6.88 0.58 0.07
N ILE A 148 -6.16 1.42 -0.65
CA ILE A 148 -6.60 2.78 -0.92
C ILE A 148 -7.86 2.82 -1.81
N THR A 149 -8.06 1.85 -2.71
CA THR A 149 -9.23 1.80 -3.61
C THR A 149 -10.37 0.94 -3.07
N PHE A 150 -10.08 -0.17 -2.37
CA PHE A 150 -11.12 -1.03 -1.78
C PHE A 150 -11.61 -0.50 -0.42
N SER A 151 -10.73 -0.41 0.58
CA SER A 151 -11.11 -0.01 1.95
C SER A 151 -11.01 1.49 2.21
N ARG A 152 -10.40 2.26 1.30
CA ARG A 152 -10.26 3.72 1.37
C ARG A 152 -9.44 4.17 2.58
N THR A 153 -8.41 3.41 2.89
CA THR A 153 -7.56 3.59 4.06
C THR A 153 -6.09 3.74 3.70
N TYR A 154 -5.34 4.35 4.61
CA TYR A 154 -3.89 4.46 4.57
C TYR A 154 -3.34 4.47 6.01
N GLY A 155 -2.05 4.23 6.17
CA GLY A 155 -1.34 4.37 7.44
C GLY A 155 -0.68 5.74 7.56
N GLU A 156 -0.78 6.35 8.73
CA GLU A 156 0.03 7.50 9.13
C GLU A 156 0.90 7.09 10.32
N ILE A 157 2.21 7.23 10.16
CA ILE A 157 3.19 6.82 11.16
C ILE A 157 3.96 8.07 11.58
N ILE A 158 3.88 8.42 12.87
CA ILE A 158 4.60 9.56 13.45
C ILE A 158 5.45 9.04 14.59
N ASP A 159 6.77 9.18 14.45
CA ASP A 159 7.77 8.78 15.46
C ASP A 159 7.55 7.32 15.95
N GLY A 160 7.34 6.41 14.99
CA GLY A 160 7.13 4.99 15.23
C GLY A 160 5.75 4.60 15.78
N ARG A 161 4.82 5.56 15.93
CA ARG A 161 3.41 5.29 16.29
C ARG A 161 2.56 5.22 15.04
N ALA A 162 1.97 4.05 14.79
CA ALA A 162 1.20 3.79 13.58
C ALA A 162 -0.30 3.94 13.84
N GLU A 163 -0.97 4.76 13.03
CA GLU A 163 -2.41 4.97 13.05
C GLU A 163 -3.03 4.64 11.69
N LEU A 164 -4.17 3.94 11.72
CA LEU A 164 -4.99 3.74 10.53
C LEU A 164 -5.83 5.00 10.28
N LYS A 165 -5.85 5.47 9.03
CA LYS A 165 -6.60 6.65 8.60
C LYS A 165 -7.52 6.30 7.43
N TYR A 166 -8.57 7.10 7.27
CA TYR A 166 -9.51 7.06 6.15
C TYR A 166 -9.30 8.29 5.26
N VAL A 167 -9.58 8.14 3.96
CA VAL A 167 -9.53 9.23 2.98
C VAL A 167 -10.83 10.04 2.94
#